data_AF-U6KPT3-F1
#
_entry.id   AF-U6KPT3-F1
#
_cell.length_a   1.000
_cell.length_b   1.000
_cell.length_c   1.000
_cell.angle_alpha   90.00
_cell.angle_beta   90.00
_cell.angle_gamma   90.00
#
_symmetry.space_group_name_H-M   'P 1'
#
loop_
_entity.id
_entity.type
_entity.pdbx_description
1 polymer ?
#
loop_
_entity_poly.entity_id
_entity_poly.type
_entity_poly.pdbx_seq_one_letter_code
_entity_poly.pdbx_strand_id
1 'polypeptide(L)'
;RGGGDAGAGAKAAASCCSSSSSSSSSSRAGCRVVAEQQQQREPALLILGCDGLFDVIEDNAVAAFALGVVRAVAAACPAAAASEAAEAAARALVHEAISLRMSGDNVSIIICVLQQLQDLAAAADAAAAAADAASGRLSAGDQQHNGTQAGTFTFGHLEA
;
A
#
# COMPACT_ATOMS: atom_id res chain seq x y z
N ARG A 1 -15.10 15.91 -50.40
CA ARG A 1 -16.40 16.57 -50.07
C ARG A 1 -16.65 16.40 -48.58
N GLY A 2 -16.52 17.50 -47.81
CA GLY A 2 -16.86 17.68 -46.38
C GLY A 2 -16.01 16.90 -45.36
N GLY A 3 -15.37 17.46 -44.31
CA GLY A 3 -15.30 18.82 -43.78
C GLY A 3 -15.75 18.88 -42.30
N GLY A 4 -14.87 19.38 -41.41
CA GLY A 4 -15.15 19.87 -40.03
C GLY A 4 -15.27 18.77 -38.96
N ASP A 5 -14.80 18.89 -37.72
CA ASP A 5 -14.42 20.07 -36.94
C ASP A 5 -13.43 19.71 -35.81
N ALA A 6 -12.58 20.67 -35.48
CA ALA A 6 -11.63 20.65 -34.38
C ALA A 6 -12.29 21.16 -33.09
N GLY A 7 -11.96 20.56 -31.95
CA GLY A 7 -12.46 20.98 -30.64
C GLY A 7 -11.39 20.89 -29.56
N ALA A 8 -10.51 21.89 -29.49
CA ALA A 8 -9.61 22.12 -28.38
C ALA A 8 -10.35 22.88 -27.26
N GLY A 9 -10.24 22.41 -26.01
CA GLY A 9 -10.85 23.04 -24.85
C GLY A 9 -9.96 22.99 -23.62
N ALA A 10 -8.89 23.80 -23.62
CA ALA A 10 -8.11 24.07 -22.42
C ALA A 10 -8.83 25.12 -21.56
N LYS A 11 -9.06 24.82 -20.28
CA LYS A 11 -9.50 25.80 -19.27
C LYS A 11 -8.52 25.79 -18.11
N ALA A 12 -7.60 26.74 -18.14
CA ALA A 12 -6.86 27.20 -16.97
C ALA A 12 -7.48 28.51 -16.49
N ALA A 13 -7.75 28.63 -15.20
CA ALA A 13 -7.98 29.92 -14.56
C ALA A 13 -7.40 29.88 -13.15
N ALA A 14 -6.55 30.85 -12.88
CA ALA A 14 -5.77 31.02 -11.68
C ALA A 14 -6.45 31.94 -10.66
N SER A 15 -5.90 31.87 -9.45
CA SER A 15 -5.78 32.93 -8.44
C SER A 15 -7.03 33.43 -7.71
N CYS A 16 -6.99 33.30 -6.40
CA CYS A 16 -7.17 34.46 -5.52
C CYS A 16 -6.38 34.27 -4.21
N CYS A 17 -5.47 35.20 -4.01
CA CYS A 17 -4.66 35.48 -2.85
C CYS A 17 -5.49 36.14 -1.74
N SER A 18 -5.09 35.97 -0.48
CA SER A 18 -5.12 37.02 0.55
C SER A 18 -4.25 36.64 1.75
N SER A 19 -3.29 37.50 2.02
CA SER A 19 -2.34 37.50 3.13
C SER A 19 -2.96 38.05 4.41
N SER A 20 -2.49 37.63 5.59
CA SER A 20 -1.90 38.48 6.65
C SER A 20 -2.03 37.90 8.08
N SER A 21 -0.88 37.45 8.59
CA SER A 21 -0.22 37.86 9.84
C SER A 21 -0.85 37.63 11.23
N SER A 22 -0.03 36.97 12.06
CA SER A 22 0.26 37.22 13.49
C SER A 22 -0.49 36.40 14.54
N SER A 23 0.23 35.43 15.12
CA SER A 23 0.44 35.35 16.58
C SER A 23 1.60 34.42 16.91
N SER A 24 2.63 35.00 17.51
CA SER A 24 3.79 34.35 18.09
C SER A 24 3.40 33.55 19.33
N SER A 25 3.62 32.24 19.31
CA SER A 25 3.67 31.42 20.53
C SER A 25 4.70 30.33 20.37
N SER A 26 5.84 30.54 21.02
CA SER A 26 6.94 29.62 21.16
C SER A 26 6.49 28.35 21.87
N SER A 27 6.40 27.25 21.14
CA SER A 27 6.58 25.92 21.71
C SER A 27 7.41 25.10 20.74
N ARG A 28 8.62 24.75 21.16
CA ARG A 28 9.57 23.89 20.46
C ARG A 28 8.98 22.49 20.30
N ALA A 29 8.07 22.32 19.35
CA ALA A 29 7.74 21.02 18.79
C ALA A 29 8.51 20.94 17.48
N GLY A 30 9.63 20.22 17.51
CA GLY A 30 10.41 19.94 16.31
C GLY A 30 9.52 19.23 15.30
N CYS A 31 8.98 19.99 14.33
CA CYS A 31 8.41 19.46 13.13
C CYS A 31 9.56 18.77 12.39
N ARG A 32 9.75 17.48 12.65
CA ARG A 32 10.52 16.63 11.77
C ARG A 32 9.72 16.56 10.48
N VAL A 33 10.02 17.48 9.57
CA VAL A 33 9.76 17.28 8.16
C VAL A 33 10.59 16.06 7.78
N VAL A 34 9.99 14.88 7.89
CA VAL A 34 10.50 13.68 7.26
C VAL A 34 10.32 13.96 5.78
N ALA A 35 11.33 14.56 5.16
CA ALA A 35 11.45 14.52 3.72
C ALA A 35 11.51 13.03 3.38
N GLU A 36 10.39 12.46 2.94
CA GLU A 36 10.41 11.20 2.19
C GLU A 36 11.39 11.44 1.05
N GLN A 37 12.61 10.92 1.22
CA GLN A 37 13.53 10.79 0.10
C GLN A 37 12.81 9.85 -0.87
N GLN A 38 12.16 10.44 -1.86
CA GLN A 38 11.81 9.77 -3.11
C GLN A 38 13.13 9.40 -3.78
N GLN A 39 13.83 8.41 -3.22
CA GLN A 39 14.84 7.67 -3.95
C GLN A 39 14.13 7.22 -5.22
N GLN A 40 14.65 7.61 -6.38
CA GLN A 40 14.16 7.17 -7.67
C GLN A 40 14.23 5.64 -7.69
N ARG A 41 13.12 5.01 -7.30
CA ARG A 41 13.04 3.57 -7.17
C ARG A 41 12.88 3.06 -8.59
N GLU A 42 13.80 2.19 -9.00
CA GLU A 42 13.69 1.55 -10.30
C GLU A 42 12.33 0.85 -10.41
N PRO A 43 11.70 0.88 -11.60
CA PRO A 43 10.42 0.23 -11.80
C PRO A 43 10.56 -1.27 -11.58
N ALA A 44 9.70 -1.85 -10.74
CA ALA A 44 9.77 -3.28 -10.40
C ALA A 44 9.21 -4.17 -11.52
N LEU A 45 8.10 -3.74 -12.14
CA LEU A 45 7.31 -4.51 -13.10
C LEU A 45 6.84 -3.61 -14.24
N LEU A 46 6.70 -4.20 -15.44
CA LEU A 46 5.89 -3.67 -16.53
C LEU A 46 4.70 -4.61 -16.75
N ILE A 47 3.49 -4.07 -16.80
CA ILE A 47 2.26 -4.82 -17.01
C ILE A 47 1.59 -4.29 -18.27
N LEU A 48 1.35 -5.18 -19.23
CA LEU A 48 0.58 -4.91 -20.44
C LEU A 48 -0.68 -5.75 -20.37
N GLY A 49 -1.85 -5.13 -20.40
CA GLY A 49 -3.14 -5.82 -20.39
C GLY A 49 -4.11 -5.21 -21.40
N CYS A 50 -5.14 -5.96 -21.77
CA CYS A 50 -6.29 -5.42 -22.50
C CYS A 50 -7.28 -4.73 -21.56
N ASP A 51 -8.24 -4.01 -22.14
CA ASP A 51 -9.36 -3.33 -21.48
C ASP A 51 -10.15 -4.25 -20.55
N GLY A 52 -10.39 -5.51 -20.92
CA GLY A 52 -11.08 -6.48 -20.06
C GLY A 52 -10.46 -6.69 -18.66
N LEU A 53 -9.17 -6.33 -18.45
CA LEU A 53 -8.54 -6.26 -17.12
C LEU A 53 -8.81 -4.92 -16.42
N PHE A 54 -8.55 -3.82 -17.12
CA PHE A 54 -8.54 -2.46 -16.56
C PHE A 54 -9.95 -1.87 -16.38
N ASP A 55 -10.96 -2.43 -17.05
CA ASP A 55 -12.37 -2.08 -16.84
C ASP A 55 -12.88 -2.53 -15.47
N VAL A 56 -12.27 -3.56 -14.87
CA VAL A 56 -12.70 -4.16 -13.61
C VAL A 56 -11.72 -3.94 -12.45
N ILE A 57 -10.44 -3.64 -12.73
CA ILE A 57 -9.42 -3.40 -11.71
C ILE A 57 -8.64 -2.13 -12.04
N GLU A 58 -8.56 -1.20 -11.07
CA GLU A 58 -7.74 0.01 -11.20
C GLU A 58 -6.24 -0.31 -11.37
N ASP A 59 -5.54 0.46 -12.20
CA ASP A 59 -4.12 0.27 -12.53
C ASP A 59 -3.22 0.10 -11.30
N ASN A 60 -3.42 0.94 -10.28
CA ASN A 60 -2.66 0.87 -9.03
C ASN A 60 -2.92 -0.43 -8.27
N ALA A 61 -4.15 -0.93 -8.28
CA ALA A 61 -4.51 -2.20 -7.67
C ALA A 61 -3.92 -3.39 -8.44
N VAL A 62 -3.96 -3.35 -9.78
CA VAL A 62 -3.30 -4.35 -10.63
C VAL A 62 -1.80 -4.41 -10.31
N ALA A 63 -1.12 -3.25 -10.28
CA ALA A 63 0.30 -3.17 -10.01
C ALA A 63 0.67 -3.66 -8.60
N ALA A 64 -0.06 -3.22 -7.58
CA ALA A 64 0.18 -3.63 -6.20
C ALA A 64 -0.05 -5.13 -6.00
N PHE A 65 -1.13 -5.66 -6.58
CA PHE A 65 -1.46 -7.09 -6.51
C PHE A 65 -0.40 -7.94 -7.20
N ALA A 66 -0.04 -7.62 -8.45
CA ALA A 66 1.00 -8.34 -9.19
C ALA A 66 2.34 -8.33 -8.44
N LEU A 67 2.74 -7.17 -7.92
CA LEU A 67 3.96 -7.03 -7.15
C LEU A 67 3.92 -7.85 -5.85
N GLY A 68 2.77 -7.89 -5.18
CA GLY A 68 2.55 -8.73 -4.01
C GLY A 68 2.73 -10.22 -4.31
N VAL A 69 2.14 -10.70 -5.41
CA VAL A 69 2.28 -12.11 -5.84
C VAL A 69 3.74 -12.43 -6.19
N VAL A 70 4.39 -11.59 -6.99
CA VAL A 70 5.81 -11.80 -7.36
C VAL A 70 6.70 -11.86 -6.13
N ARG A 71 6.51 -10.95 -5.16
CA ARG A 71 7.24 -10.96 -3.88
C ARG A 71 6.98 -12.22 -3.06
N ALA A 72 5.72 -12.66 -2.98
CA ALA A 72 5.36 -13.88 -2.28
C ALA A 72 6.02 -15.11 -2.89
N VAL A 73 6.04 -15.22 -4.23
CA VAL A 73 6.74 -16.31 -4.94
C VAL A 73 8.23 -16.25 -4.70
N ALA A 74 8.84 -15.07 -4.79
CA ALA A 74 10.28 -14.89 -4.53
C ALA A 74 10.68 -15.29 -3.10
N ALA A 75 9.85 -14.96 -2.11
CA ALA A 75 10.07 -15.32 -0.71
C ALA A 75 9.87 -16.83 -0.46
N ALA A 76 8.82 -17.43 -1.02
CA ALA A 76 8.51 -18.85 -0.84
C ALA A 76 9.48 -19.77 -1.60
N CYS A 77 9.95 -19.33 -2.77
CA CYS A 77 10.80 -20.11 -3.67
C CYS A 77 11.98 -19.25 -4.16
N PRO A 78 13.07 -19.11 -3.38
CA PRO A 78 14.21 -18.27 -3.76
C PRO A 78 14.92 -18.70 -5.06
N ALA A 79 14.75 -19.96 -5.47
CA ALA A 79 15.29 -20.52 -6.70
C ALA A 79 14.37 -20.32 -7.92
N ALA A 80 13.17 -19.75 -7.73
CA ALA A 80 12.21 -19.54 -8.82
C ALA A 80 12.77 -18.58 -9.87
N ALA A 81 12.49 -18.86 -11.14
CA ALA A 81 12.82 -17.95 -12.20
C ALA A 81 11.86 -16.74 -12.21
N ALA A 82 12.33 -15.59 -12.70
CA ALA A 82 11.50 -14.40 -12.87
C ALA A 82 10.25 -14.66 -13.72
N SER A 83 10.36 -15.53 -14.73
CA SER A 83 9.23 -15.96 -15.56
C SER A 83 8.17 -16.73 -14.80
N GLU A 84 8.55 -17.57 -13.84
CA GLU A 84 7.61 -18.35 -13.03
C GLU A 84 6.82 -17.44 -12.08
N ALA A 85 7.51 -16.48 -11.44
CA ALA A 85 6.87 -15.47 -10.60
C ALA A 85 5.93 -14.56 -11.42
N ALA A 86 6.35 -14.16 -12.62
CA ALA A 86 5.51 -13.38 -13.54
C ALA A 86 4.27 -14.18 -14.00
N GLU A 87 4.44 -15.45 -14.34
CA GLU A 87 3.32 -16.33 -14.74
C GLU A 87 2.33 -16.50 -13.58
N ALA A 88 2.81 -16.73 -12.37
CA ALA A 88 1.96 -16.83 -11.18
C ALA A 88 1.14 -15.55 -10.96
N ALA A 89 1.79 -14.38 -11.08
CA ALA A 89 1.11 -13.09 -10.98
C ALA A 89 0.07 -12.88 -12.09
N ALA A 90 0.38 -13.25 -13.34
CA ALA A 90 -0.55 -13.15 -14.46
C ALA A 90 -1.78 -14.06 -14.26
N ARG A 91 -1.57 -15.32 -13.85
CA ARG A 91 -2.67 -16.25 -13.54
C ARG A 91 -3.54 -15.74 -12.39
N ALA A 92 -2.92 -15.18 -11.36
CA ALA A 92 -3.64 -14.60 -10.23
C ALA A 92 -4.48 -13.39 -10.65
N LEU A 93 -3.96 -12.50 -11.51
CA LEU A 93 -4.72 -11.36 -12.04
C LEU A 93 -5.89 -11.79 -12.95
N VAL A 94 -5.68 -12.79 -13.81
CA VAL A 94 -6.76 -13.34 -14.63
C VAL A 94 -7.86 -13.92 -13.75
N HIS A 95 -7.48 -14.65 -12.70
CA HIS A 95 -8.44 -15.20 -11.74
C HIS A 95 -9.18 -14.09 -10.97
N GLU A 96 -8.49 -13.04 -10.51
CA GLU A 96 -9.10 -11.87 -9.87
C GLU A 96 -10.12 -11.20 -10.81
N ALA A 97 -9.74 -10.92 -12.06
CA ALA A 97 -10.59 -10.23 -13.03
C ALA A 97 -11.85 -11.04 -13.39
N ILE A 98 -11.70 -12.34 -13.65
CA ILE A 98 -12.82 -13.20 -14.09
C ILE A 98 -13.64 -13.68 -12.90
N SER A 99 -13.03 -14.32 -11.91
CA SER A 99 -13.74 -15.03 -10.85
C SER A 99 -14.27 -14.08 -9.76
N LEU A 100 -13.54 -13.02 -9.44
CA LEU A 100 -13.88 -12.14 -8.31
C LEU A 100 -14.59 -10.87 -8.77
N ARG A 101 -14.26 -10.36 -9.95
CA ARG A 101 -14.83 -9.13 -10.50
C ARG A 101 -15.74 -9.32 -11.71
N MET A 102 -15.95 -10.57 -12.12
CA MET A 102 -16.92 -10.94 -13.14
C MET A 102 -16.70 -10.23 -14.49
N SER A 103 -15.44 -10.07 -14.92
CA SER A 103 -15.15 -9.53 -16.25
C SER A 103 -15.83 -10.37 -17.34
N GLY A 104 -16.60 -9.70 -18.20
CA GLY A 104 -17.35 -10.31 -19.30
C GLY A 104 -16.59 -10.29 -20.63
N ASP A 105 -15.39 -9.71 -20.67
CA ASP A 105 -14.55 -9.62 -21.86
C ASP A 105 -13.33 -10.54 -21.76
N ASN A 106 -12.58 -10.65 -22.86
CA ASN A 106 -11.31 -11.34 -22.93
C ASN A 106 -10.28 -10.64 -22.04
N VAL A 107 -9.56 -11.43 -21.22
CA VAL A 107 -8.48 -10.94 -20.37
C VAL A 107 -7.16 -11.54 -20.84
N SER A 108 -6.26 -10.69 -21.30
CA SER A 108 -4.89 -11.06 -21.70
C SER A 108 -3.89 -10.14 -21.01
N ILE A 109 -2.81 -10.71 -20.46
CA ILE A 109 -1.85 -9.99 -19.62
C ILE A 109 -0.44 -10.47 -19.95
N ILE A 110 0.51 -9.54 -20.10
CA ILE A 110 1.94 -9.79 -20.16
C ILE A 110 2.57 -9.04 -18.99
N ILE A 111 3.35 -9.76 -18.18
CA ILE A 111 4.09 -9.20 -17.05
C ILE A 111 5.58 -9.37 -17.31
N CYS A 112 6.33 -8.27 -17.29
CA CYS A 112 7.78 -8.29 -17.34
C CYS A 112 8.32 -7.87 -15.96
N VAL A 113 9.13 -8.74 -15.36
CA VAL A 113 9.84 -8.44 -14.12
C VAL A 113 11.12 -7.69 -14.48
N LEU A 114 11.26 -6.46 -13.99
CA LEU A 114 12.37 -5.55 -14.35
C LEU A 114 13.48 -5.55 -13.28
N GLN A 115 13.14 -5.89 -12.03
CA GLN A 115 14.09 -6.00 -10.92
C GLN A 115 14.42 -7.46 -10.60
N GLN A 116 15.58 -7.69 -9.96
CA GLN A 116 15.92 -9.04 -9.50
C GLN A 116 14.94 -9.49 -8.40
N LEU A 117 14.51 -10.75 -8.45
CA LEU A 117 13.57 -11.29 -7.44
C LEU A 117 14.13 -11.21 -6.02
N GLN A 118 15.45 -11.27 -5.86
CA GLN A 118 16.15 -11.16 -4.58
C GLN A 118 15.96 -9.76 -3.97
N ASP A 119 16.09 -8.70 -4.77
CA ASP A 119 15.87 -7.32 -4.34
C ASP A 119 14.40 -7.09 -3.97
N LEU A 120 13.48 -7.73 -4.71
CA LEU A 120 12.05 -7.67 -4.43
C LEU A 120 11.68 -8.39 -3.14
N ALA A 121 12.27 -9.54 -2.86
CA ALA A 121 12.09 -10.29 -1.61
C ALA A 121 12.64 -9.51 -0.42
N ALA A 122 13.87 -8.99 -0.52
CA ALA A 122 14.46 -8.16 0.54
C ALA A 122 13.64 -6.89 0.82
N ALA A 123 13.08 -6.26 -0.21
CA ALA A 123 12.18 -5.12 -0.06
C ALA A 123 10.85 -5.50 0.62
N ALA A 124 10.36 -6.73 0.42
CA ALA A 124 9.18 -7.25 1.09
C ALA A 124 9.44 -7.48 2.59
N ASP A 125 10.57 -8.10 2.93
CA ASP A 125 10.97 -8.32 4.33
C ASP A 125 11.18 -7.00 5.07
N ALA A 126 11.82 -6.02 4.43
CA ALA A 126 11.99 -4.69 4.99
C ALA A 126 10.64 -3.98 5.23
N ALA A 127 9.69 -4.13 4.30
CA ALA A 127 8.35 -3.57 4.45
C ALA A 127 7.55 -4.26 5.58
N ALA A 128 7.66 -5.59 5.73
CA ALA A 128 7.05 -6.34 6.82
C ALA A 128 7.62 -5.91 8.18
N ALA A 129 8.95 -5.82 8.30
CA ALA A 129 9.61 -5.35 9.52
C ALA A 129 9.21 -3.91 9.89
N ALA A 130 9.04 -3.03 8.90
CA ALA A 130 8.55 -1.67 9.13
C ALA A 130 7.09 -1.65 9.62
N ALA A 131 6.23 -2.53 9.09
CA ALA A 131 4.85 -2.65 9.53
C ALA A 131 4.74 -3.17 10.98
N ASP A 132 5.56 -4.17 11.36
CA ASP A 132 5.63 -4.66 12.74
C ASP A 132 6.12 -3.58 13.71
N ALA A 133 7.15 -2.82 13.33
CA ALA A 133 7.65 -1.71 14.14
C ALA A 133 6.60 -0.61 14.34
N ALA A 134 5.77 -0.32 13.32
CA ALA A 134 4.68 0.62 13.43
C ALA A 134 3.56 0.10 14.36
N SER A 135 3.23 -1.18 14.28
CA SER A 135 2.23 -1.84 15.12
C SER A 135 2.64 -1.87 16.60
N GLY A 136 3.91 -2.17 16.89
CA GLY A 136 4.46 -2.17 18.25
C GLY A 136 4.44 -0.81 18.95
N ARG A 137 4.52 0.30 18.21
CA ARG A 137 4.44 1.66 18.78
C ARG A 137 3.04 2.03 19.26
N LEU A 138 1.99 1.41 18.71
CA LEU A 138 0.61 1.64 19.17
C LEU A 138 0.32 0.88 20.48
N SER A 139 1.01 -0.25 20.71
CA SER A 139 0.81 -1.09 21.91
C SER A 139 1.53 -0.58 23.17
N ALA A 140 2.57 0.25 23.01
CA ALA A 140 3.36 0.77 24.13
C ALA A 140 2.73 2.00 24.85
N GLY A 141 1.55 2.46 24.43
CA GLY A 141 0.91 3.69 24.91
C GLY A 141 -0.10 3.54 26.06
N ASP A 142 -0.64 2.35 26.32
CA ASP A 142 -1.80 2.17 27.22
C ASP A 142 -1.51 1.41 28.54
N GLN A 143 -0.23 1.19 28.89
CA GLN A 143 0.14 0.70 30.22
C GLN A 143 0.58 1.85 31.14
N GLN A 144 -0.31 2.82 31.38
CA GLN A 144 -0.18 3.73 32.53
C GLN A 144 -1.40 3.64 33.45
N HIS A 145 -1.14 3.10 34.64
CA HIS A 145 -1.89 3.24 35.89
C HIS A 145 -3.34 2.73 35.96
N ASN A 146 -3.51 1.53 36.49
CA ASN A 146 -4.56 1.30 37.48
C ASN A 146 -4.11 0.32 38.57
N GLY A 147 -3.19 0.78 39.42
CA GLY A 147 -2.96 0.13 40.70
C GLY A 147 -3.73 0.92 41.75
N THR A 148 -4.72 0.31 42.42
CA THR A 148 -5.10 0.64 43.81
C THR A 148 -6.02 -0.45 44.39
N GLN A 149 -5.47 -1.09 45.44
CA GLN A 149 -6.08 -1.75 46.60
C GLN A 149 -6.81 -3.10 46.48
N ALA A 150 -6.05 -4.14 46.87
CA ALA A 150 -6.56 -5.32 47.54
C ALA A 150 -7.14 -4.94 48.91
N GLY A 151 -8.46 -5.07 49.06
CA GLY A 151 -9.15 -5.01 50.35
C GLY A 151 -9.32 -6.43 50.92
N THR A 152 -8.53 -6.76 51.93
CA THR A 152 -8.68 -7.99 52.72
C THR A 152 -9.92 -7.86 53.62
N PHE A 153 -11.00 -8.58 53.30
CA PHE A 153 -12.15 -8.73 54.18
C PHE A 153 -12.01 -9.99 55.04
N THR A 154 -11.70 -9.80 56.32
CA THR A 154 -11.86 -10.80 57.38
C THR A 154 -13.33 -10.89 57.76
N PHE A 155 -13.97 -12.04 57.51
CA PHE A 155 -15.30 -12.34 58.04
C PHE A 155 -15.17 -13.12 59.35
N GLY A 156 -15.65 -12.51 60.43
CA GLY A 156 -15.69 -13.10 61.76
C GLY A 156 -16.86 -14.07 61.92
N HIS A 157 -16.54 -15.20 62.57
CA HIS A 157 -17.21 -15.78 63.73
C HIS A 157 -18.69 -15.40 63.96
N LEU A 158 -19.59 -16.38 63.87
CA LEU A 158 -20.80 -16.44 64.69
C LEU A 158 -21.23 -17.90 64.93
N GLU A 159 -21.14 -18.32 66.20
CA GLU A 159 -21.79 -19.51 66.76
C GLU A 159 -23.33 -19.38 66.70
N ALA A 160 -24.00 -20.48 66.39
CA ALA A 160 -25.02 -21.14 67.24
C ALA A 160 -25.42 -22.49 66.62
#